data_AF-A0A9X6S4Z1-F1
#
_entry.id   AF-A0A9X6S4Z1-F1
#
_cell.length_a   1.000
_cell.length_b   1.000
_cell.length_c   1.000
_cell.angle_alpha   90.00
_cell.angle_beta   90.00
_cell.angle_gamma   90.00
#
_symmetry.space_group_name_H-M   'P 1'
#
loop_
_entity.id
_entity.type
_entity.pdbx_description
1 polymer ?
#
loop_
_entity_poly.entity_id
_entity_poly.type
_entity_poly.pdbx_seq_one_letter_code
_entity_poly.pdbx_strand_id
1 'polypeptide(L)' 'MLHEGNVEKVIVYLNNGNTVTFTGVSSVSEHTNERGALALEINYLKDDEISKTTFILTNNNVVYYTIIYKKNA' A
#
# COMPACT_ATOMS: atom_id res chain seq x y z
N MET A 1 -1.06 -8.02 7.99
CA MET A 1 -2.52 -8.14 7.70
C MET A 1 -2.71 -8.05 6.18
N LEU A 2 -3.58 -8.86 5.58
CA LEU A 2 -3.78 -8.91 4.11
C LEU A 2 -5.20 -8.41 3.75
N HIS A 3 -5.30 -7.60 2.70
CA HIS A 3 -6.56 -7.08 2.17
C HIS A 3 -6.59 -7.26 0.65
N GLU A 4 -7.50 -8.10 0.13
CA GLU A 4 -7.57 -8.46 -1.30
C GLU A 4 -8.93 -8.13 -1.90
N GLY A 5 -8.94 -7.73 -3.18
CA GLY A 5 -10.13 -7.63 -4.04
C GLY A 5 -11.13 -6.49 -3.71
N ASN A 6 -11.22 -6.07 -2.45
CA ASN A 6 -12.16 -5.07 -1.96
C ASN A 6 -11.52 -3.70 -1.65
N VAL A 7 -10.29 -3.48 -2.10
CA VAL A 7 -9.58 -2.20 -1.91
C VAL A 7 -9.88 -1.28 -3.08
N GLU A 8 -10.37 -0.08 -2.79
CA GLU A 8 -10.61 0.97 -3.79
C GLU A 8 -9.30 1.72 -4.09
N LYS A 9 -8.64 2.18 -3.02
CA LYS A 9 -7.36 2.88 -3.11
C LYS A 9 -6.56 2.78 -1.81
N VAL A 10 -5.25 2.93 -1.94
CA VAL A 10 -4.32 3.06 -0.81
C VAL A 10 -3.62 4.40 -0.91
N ILE A 11 -3.56 5.13 0.20
CA ILE A 11 -2.88 6.43 0.29
C ILE A 11 -1.74 6.31 1.29
N VAL A 12 -0.52 6.65 0.86
CA VAL A 12 0.69 6.61 1.69
C VAL A 12 1.21 8.03 1.88
N TYR A 13 1.36 8.44 3.14
CA TYR A 13 1.84 9.76 3.55
C TYR A 13 3.31 9.67 3.94
N LEU A 14 4.16 10.40 3.21
CA LEU A 14 5.61 10.38 3.39
C LEU A 14 6.06 11.50 4.33
N ASN A 15 7.21 11.31 4.96
CA ASN A 15 7.78 12.24 5.93
C ASN A 15 8.18 13.61 5.35
N ASN A 16 8.40 13.68 4.04
CA ASN A 16 8.68 14.92 3.31
C ASN A 16 7.41 15.72 2.96
N GLY A 17 6.24 15.30 3.44
CA GLY A 17 4.96 15.94 3.18
C GLY A 17 4.28 15.49 1.87
N ASN A 18 4.96 14.66 1.06
CA ASN A 18 4.35 14.12 -0.17
C ASN A 18 3.39 12.98 0.14
N THR A 19 2.45 12.77 -0.78
CA THR A 19 1.48 11.68 -0.70
C THR A 19 1.54 10.86 -1.98
N VAL A 20 1.50 9.53 -1.85
CA VAL A 20 1.42 8.59 -2.97
C VAL A 20 0.06 7.90 -2.91
N THR A 21 -0.69 7.93 -4.01
CA THR A 21 -2.02 7.28 -4.09
C THR A 21 -1.97 6.16 -5.12
N PHE A 22 -2.42 4.98 -4.70
CA PHE A 22 -2.58 3.80 -5.55
C PHE A 22 -4.05 3.51 -5.76
N THR A 23 -4.48 3.39 -7.00
CA THR A 23 -5.82 2.94 -7.42
C THR A 23 -5.73 1.61 -8.14
N GLY A 24 -6.86 0.93 -8.37
CA GLY A 24 -6.83 -0.39 -9.01
C GLY A 24 -6.04 -1.42 -8.20
N VAL A 25 -6.08 -1.30 -6.87
CA VAL A 25 -5.33 -2.12 -5.94
C VAL A 25 -5.91 -3.53 -5.95
N SER A 26 -5.09 -4.51 -6.33
CA SER A 26 -5.47 -5.93 -6.30
C SER A 26 -5.34 -6.49 -4.89
N SER A 27 -4.25 -6.16 -4.20
CA SER A 27 -4.03 -6.49 -2.80
C SER A 27 -3.11 -5.50 -2.10
N VAL A 28 -3.27 -5.40 -0.79
CA VAL A 28 -2.33 -4.71 0.10
C VAL A 28 -2.05 -5.59 1.31
N SER A 29 -0.79 -5.72 1.68
CA SER A 29 -0.37 -6.51 2.83
C SER A 29 0.64 -5.78 3.70
N GLU A 30 0.45 -5.89 5.00
CA GLU A 30 1.49 -5.61 5.98
C GLU A 30 2.15 -6.89 6.42
N HIS A 31 3.47 -6.94 6.29
CA HIS A 31 4.28 -8.08 6.71
C HIS A 31 5.67 -7.64 7.18
N THR A 32 6.37 -8.52 7.88
CA THR A 32 7.80 -8.32 8.18
C THR A 32 8.60 -8.85 7.01
N ASN A 33 9.42 -8.00 6.39
CA ASN A 33 10.23 -8.41 5.24
C ASN A 33 11.42 -9.29 5.68
N GLU A 34 12.17 -9.81 4.71
CA GLU A 34 13.32 -10.70 4.94
C GLU A 34 14.43 -10.08 5.80
N ARG A 35 14.45 -8.75 5.93
CA ARG A 35 15.42 -8.00 6.76
C ARG A 35 14.87 -7.66 8.15
N GLY A 36 13.70 -8.18 8.53
CA GLY A 36 13.08 -7.96 9.83
C GLY A 36 12.33 -6.64 9.97
N ALA A 37 12.17 -5.86 8.89
CA ALA A 37 11.49 -4.58 8.92
C ALA A 37 10.00 -4.73 8.57
N LEU A 38 9.12 -4.05 9.31
CA LEU A 38 7.71 -3.94 8.94
C LEU A 38 7.59 -3.18 7.61
N ALA A 39 6.85 -3.77 6.67
CA ALA A 39 6.66 -3.24 5.33
C ALA A 39 5.18 -3.30 4.91
N LEU A 40 4.78 -2.32 4.10
CA LEU A 40 3.51 -2.27 3.39
C LEU A 40 3.76 -2.59 1.91
N GLU A 41 3.25 -3.72 1.44
CA GLU A 41 3.30 -4.10 0.03
C GLU A 41 1.95 -3.86 -0.62
N ILE A 42 1.95 -3.17 -1.76
CA ILE A 42 0.77 -2.81 -2.53
C ILE A 42 0.94 -3.38 -3.93
N ASN A 43 0.03 -4.26 -4.32
CA ASN A 43 -0.11 -4.75 -5.69
C ASN A 43 -1.26 -3.98 -6.35
N TYR A 44 -1.01 -3.41 -7.53
CA TYR A 44 -1.96 -2.51 -8.20
C TYR A 44 -1.83 -2.61 -9.71
N LEU A 45 -2.92 -2.34 -10.42
CA LEU A 45 -2.92 -2.31 -11.87
C LEU A 45 -2.28 -1.00 -12.37
N LYS A 46 -1.31 -1.12 -13.28
CA LYS A 46 -0.69 0.01 -13.98
C LYS A 46 -0.46 -0.39 -15.42
N ASP A 47 -0.98 0.39 -16.36
CA ASP A 47 -0.84 0.14 -17.80
C ASP A 47 -1.26 -1.29 -18.20
N ASP A 48 -2.40 -1.76 -17.64
CA ASP A 48 -2.95 -3.12 -17.79
C ASP A 48 -2.08 -4.29 -17.25
N GLU A 49 -1.00 -3.98 -16.52
CA GLU A 49 -0.15 -4.97 -15.85
C GLU A 49 -0.21 -4.84 -14.31
N ILE A 50 -0.05 -5.95 -13.60
CA ILE A 50 0.06 -5.92 -12.14
C ILE A 50 1.46 -5.43 -11.77
N SER A 51 1.51 -4.25 -11.18
CA SER A 51 2.71 -3.65 -10.59
C SER A 51 2.72 -3.84 -9.07
N LYS A 52 3.92 -3.76 -8.50
CA LYS A 52 4.15 -3.90 -7.06
C LYS A 52 4.97 -2.74 -6.53
N THR A 53 4.61 -2.23 -5.36
CA THR A 53 5.42 -1.25 -4.62
C THR A 53 5.46 -1.65 -3.15
N THR A 54 6.63 -1.53 -2.53
CA THR A 54 6.84 -1.85 -1.12
C THR A 54 7.39 -0.63 -0.39
N PHE A 55 6.74 -0.27 0.71
CA PHE A 55 7.20 0.77 1.62
C PHE A 55 7.68 0.16 2.93
N ILE A 56 8.85 0.59 3.40
CA ILE A 56 9.34 0.21 4.73
C ILE A 56 8.72 1.16 5.75
N LEU A 57 7.96 0.64 6.70
CA LEU A 57 7.23 1.43 7.69
C LEU A 57 8.09 1.78 8.92
N THR A 58 9.22 1.08 9.10
CA THR A 58 10.11 1.24 10.27
C THR A 58 11.23 2.27 10.08
N ASN A 59 11.43 2.80 8.87
CA ASN A 59 12.56 3.70 8.57
C ASN A 59 12.19 5.19 8.59
N ASN A 60 11.09 5.58 9.25
CA ASN A 60 10.56 6.94 9.34
C ASN A 60 10.25 7.62 8.00
N ASN A 61 10.32 6.93 6.85
CA ASN A 61 9.97 7.51 5.55
C ASN A 61 8.46 7.56 5.30
N VAL A 62 7.72 6.61 5.88
CA VAL A 62 6.25 6.62 5.91
C VAL A 62 5.80 7.10 7.28
N VAL A 63 4.96 8.14 7.30
CA VAL A 63 4.35 8.67 8.52
C VAL A 63 3.05 7.92 8.83
N TYR A 64 2.27 7.67 7.78
CA TYR A 64 0.95 7.05 7.89
C TYR A 64 0.53 6.46 6.53
N TYR A 65 -0.39 5.50 6.55
CA TYR A 65 -1.08 5.07 5.34
C TYR A 65 -2.55 4.79 5.67
N THR A 66 -3.42 4.88 4.66
CA THR A 66 -4.83 4.55 4.78
C THR A 66 -5.26 3.63 3.64
N ILE A 67 -6.06 2.62 3.98
CA ILE A 67 -6.66 1.68 3.03
C ILE A 67 -8.14 2.03 2.95
N ILE A 68 -8.60 2.41 1.76
CA ILE A 68 -10.01 2.73 1.50
C ILE A 68 -10.61 1.54 0.77
N TYR A 69 -11.63 0.95 1.38
CA TYR A 69 -12.36 -0.18 0.80
C TYR A 69 -13.46 0.32 -0.12
N LYS A 70 -13.75 -0.46 -1.16
CA LYS A 70 -14.90 -0.19 -2.02
C LYS A 70 -16.15 -0.22 -1.14
N LYS A 71 -17.07 0.73 -1.34
CA LYS A 71 -18.41 0.60 -0.76
C LYS A 71 -19.02 -0.68 -1.31
N ASN A 72 -19.46 -1.56 -0.42
CA ASN A 72 -20.37 -2.63 -0.82
C ASN A 72 -21.62 -1.94 -1.38
N ALA A 73 -21.86 -2.11 -2.68
CA ALA A 73 -23.06 -1.66 -3.36
C ALA A 73 -24.26 -2.53 -2.93
#